data_AF-U1RDM9-F1
#
_entry.id   AF-U1RDM9-F1
#
_cell.length_a   1.000
_cell.length_b   1.000
_cell.length_c   1.000
_cell.angle_alpha   90.00
_cell.angle_beta   90.00
_cell.angle_gamma   90.00
#
_symmetry.space_group_name_H-M   'P 1'
#
loop_
_entity.id
_entity.type
_entity.pdbx_description
1 polymer ?
#
loop_
_entity_poly.entity_id
_entity_poly.type
_entity_poly.pdbx_seq_one_letter_code
_entity_poly.pdbx_strand_id
1 'polypeptide(L)'
;MTAGRRELSGTVTAITYPGLGSSPVLRMSMRTEDGTVTLAFLGRRDIHCIEVGSSLRVRGILAGRRGAAILYNPDYTVTPRGKDDG
;
A
#
# COMPACT_ATOMS: atom_id res chain seq x y z
N MET A 1 -21.22 -2.00 0.90
CA MET A 1 -20.22 -1.40 1.82
C MET A 1 -19.85 -0.04 1.27
N THR A 2 -20.07 1.02 2.04
CA THR A 2 -19.81 2.41 1.62
C THR A 2 -18.30 2.62 1.51
N ALA A 3 -17.85 3.18 0.38
CA ALA A 3 -16.49 3.68 0.26
C ALA A 3 -16.25 4.70 1.39
N GLY A 4 -15.35 4.36 2.31
CA GLY A 4 -15.08 5.16 3.50
C GLY A 4 -13.61 5.52 3.56
N ARG A 5 -13.30 6.71 4.06
CA ARG A 5 -11.91 7.05 4.39
C ARG A 5 -11.46 6.15 5.53
N ARG A 6 -10.32 5.48 5.32
CA ARG A 6 -9.70 4.57 6.26
C ARG A 6 -8.25 4.95 6.46
N GLU A 7 -7.78 4.62 7.64
CA GLU A 7 -6.38 4.67 8.01
C GLU A 7 -5.96 3.26 8.40
N LEU A 8 -4.87 2.79 7.81
CA LEU A 8 -4.39 1.42 7.96
C LEU A 8 -2.88 1.45 8.20
N SER A 9 -2.40 0.57 9.06
CA SER A 9 -0.97 0.35 9.27
C SER A 9 -0.62 -1.09 8.90
N GLY A 10 0.58 -1.29 8.37
CA GLY A 10 1.00 -2.61 7.95
C GLY A 10 2.41 -2.65 7.38
N THR A 11 2.77 -3.81 6.87
CA THR A 11 4.10 -4.06 6.28
C THR A 11 3.95 -4.37 4.80
N VAL A 12 4.80 -3.75 3.96
CA VAL A 12 4.85 -4.05 2.54
C VAL A 12 5.42 -5.45 2.33
N THR A 13 4.66 -6.31 1.67
CA THR A 13 5.07 -7.70 1.39
C THR A 13 5.49 -7.92 -0.05
N ALA A 14 5.06 -7.05 -0.97
CA ALA A 14 5.43 -7.12 -2.38
C ALA A 14 5.28 -5.75 -3.06
N ILE A 15 6.14 -5.49 -4.04
CA ILE A 15 6.06 -4.33 -4.94
C ILE A 15 6.00 -4.88 -6.37
N THR A 16 5.01 -4.42 -7.13
CA THR A 16 4.83 -4.78 -8.55
C THR A 16 4.98 -3.52 -9.39
N TYR A 17 6.09 -3.45 -10.11
CA TYR A 17 6.42 -2.34 -10.99
C TYR A 17 5.61 -2.39 -12.29
N PRO A 18 5.21 -1.22 -12.84
CA PRO A 18 4.46 -1.19 -14.08
C PRO A 18 5.33 -1.57 -15.28
N GLY A 19 4.71 -2.28 -16.24
CA GLY A 19 5.32 -2.58 -17.54
C GLY A 19 5.58 -1.34 -18.41
N LEU A 20 6.22 -1.58 -19.55
CA LEU A 20 6.46 -0.55 -20.57
C LEU A 20 5.21 -0.33 -21.44
N GLY A 21 5.01 0.91 -21.92
CA GLY A 21 4.02 1.23 -22.97
C GLY A 21 2.63 1.69 -22.52
N SER A 22 2.23 1.55 -21.24
CA SER A 22 0.94 2.01 -20.72
C SER A 22 1.09 3.04 -19.59
N SER A 23 -0.02 3.69 -19.21
CA SER A 23 -0.08 4.56 -18.03
C SER A 23 0.40 3.78 -16.80
N PRO A 24 1.48 4.23 -16.13
CA PRO A 24 2.11 3.42 -15.10
C PRO A 24 1.23 3.34 -13.85
N VAL A 25 1.11 2.13 -13.30
CA VAL A 25 0.50 1.89 -12.00
C VAL A 25 1.46 1.05 -11.17
N LEU A 26 2.12 1.69 -10.20
CA LEU A 26 2.90 0.98 -9.19
C LEU A 26 1.95 0.38 -8.15
N ARG A 27 2.04 -0.92 -7.95
CA ARG A 27 1.22 -1.63 -6.97
C ARG A 27 2.08 -2.13 -5.83
N MET A 28 1.56 -2.04 -4.61
CA MET A 28 2.19 -2.60 -3.42
C MET A 28 1.17 -3.43 -2.66
N SER A 29 1.54 -4.63 -2.26
CA SER A 29 0.76 -5.41 -1.29
C SER A 29 1.24 -5.07 0.11
N MET A 30 0.30 -4.69 0.98
CA MET A 30 0.55 -4.39 2.38
C MET A 30 -0.27 -5.34 3.25
N ARG A 31 0.40 -6.02 4.19
CA ARG A 31 -0.26 -6.83 5.21
C ARG A 31 -0.59 -5.98 6.43
N THR A 32 -1.86 -5.95 6.80
CA THR A 32 -2.40 -5.31 8.00
C THR A 32 -2.97 -6.38 8.94
N GLU A 33 -3.46 -5.98 10.11
CA GLU A 33 -4.15 -6.87 11.05
C GLU A 33 -5.42 -7.52 10.44
N ASP A 34 -6.16 -6.77 9.62
CA ASP A 34 -7.43 -7.22 9.02
C ASP A 34 -7.27 -8.08 7.76
N GLY A 35 -6.07 -8.07 7.16
CA GLY A 35 -5.76 -8.82 5.95
C GLY A 35 -4.76 -8.12 5.04
N THR A 36 -4.85 -8.39 3.74
CA THR A 36 -3.97 -7.76 2.74
C THR A 36 -4.73 -6.70 1.98
N VAL A 37 -4.10 -5.54 1.82
CA VAL A 37 -4.60 -4.44 1.01
C VAL A 37 -3.60 -4.13 -0.11
N THR A 38 -4.12 -3.73 -1.26
CA THR A 38 -3.30 -3.24 -2.37
C THR A 38 -3.26 -1.73 -2.33
N LEU A 39 -2.07 -1.14 -2.39
CA LEU A 39 -1.87 0.28 -2.64
C LEU A 39 -1.59 0.42 -4.13
N ALA A 40 -2.35 1.25 -4.84
CA ALA A 40 -2.19 1.49 -6.27
C ALA A 40 -1.87 2.96 -6.51
N PHE A 41 -0.62 3.23 -6.91
CA PHE A 41 -0.13 4.56 -7.24
C PHE A 41 -0.20 4.77 -8.74
N LEU A 42 -1.24 5.46 -9.18
CA LEU A 42 -1.48 5.80 -10.58
C LEU A 42 -0.50 6.89 -11.02
N GLY A 43 0.06 6.75 -12.22
CA GLY A 43 1.07 7.67 -12.75
C GLY A 43 2.46 7.52 -12.14
N ARG A 44 2.66 6.55 -11.24
CA ARG A 44 3.95 6.29 -10.59
C ARG A 44 4.58 5.01 -11.11
N ARG A 45 5.88 5.08 -11.38
CA ARG A 45 6.72 3.93 -11.71
C ARG A 45 7.49 3.40 -10.52
N ASP A 46 7.85 4.28 -9.59
CA ASP A 46 8.61 3.92 -8.40
C ASP A 46 8.32 4.91 -7.25
N ILE A 47 8.59 4.47 -6.02
CA ILE A 47 8.62 5.27 -4.79
C ILE A 47 9.82 4.77 -3.97
N HIS A 48 10.96 5.44 -4.11
CA HIS A 48 12.25 4.98 -3.58
C HIS A 48 12.34 4.85 -2.05
N CYS A 49 11.46 5.51 -1.29
CA CYS A 49 11.46 5.41 0.18
C CYS A 49 10.69 4.20 0.71
N ILE A 50 10.10 3.37 -0.16
CA ILE A 50 9.32 2.20 0.22
C ILE A 50 9.94 0.95 -0.41
N GLU A 51 10.29 0.00 0.43
CA GLU A 51 10.83 -1.30 0.06
C GLU A 51 9.95 -2.43 0.61
N VAL A 52 10.16 -3.66 0.12
CA VAL A 52 9.56 -4.84 0.77
C VAL A 52 10.11 -4.94 2.19
N GLY A 53 9.22 -5.07 3.18
CA GLY A 53 9.54 -5.03 4.60
C GLY A 53 9.37 -3.66 5.25
N SER A 54 9.15 -2.58 4.49
CA SER A 54 8.83 -1.27 5.07
C SER A 54 7.51 -1.29 5.84
N SER A 55 7.51 -0.70 7.03
CA SER A 55 6.29 -0.42 7.78
C SER A 55 5.67 0.89 7.29
N LEU A 56 4.40 0.83 6.92
CA LEU A 56 3.65 1.97 6.40
C LEU A 56 2.41 2.25 7.24
N ARG A 57 2.10 3.53 7.39
CA ARG A 57 0.77 4.02 7.72
C ARG A 57 0.19 4.67 6.47
N VAL A 58 -0.99 4.24 6.04
CA VAL A 58 -1.66 4.74 4.83
C VAL A 58 -3.04 5.27 5.16
N ARG A 59 -3.46 6.30 4.44
CA ARG A 59 -4.77 6.93 4.60
C ARG A 59 -5.38 7.22 3.24
N GLY A 60 -6.62 6.77 3.04
CA GLY A 60 -7.31 6.96 1.76
C GLY A 60 -8.69 6.33 1.75
N ILE A 61 -9.32 6.30 0.59
CA ILE A 61 -10.61 5.62 0.42
C ILE A 61 -10.34 4.14 0.14
N LEU A 62 -10.89 3.27 0.99
CA LEU A 62 -10.80 1.82 0.80
C LEU A 62 -11.91 1.38 -0.16
N ALA A 63 -11.53 0.87 -1.32
CA ALA A 63 -12.44 0.29 -2.31
C ALA A 63 -12.32 -1.24 -2.33
N GLY A 64 -13.39 -1.91 -2.76
CA GLY A 64 -13.44 -3.38 -2.86
C GLY A 64 -13.87 -4.09 -1.57
N ARG A 65 -13.70 -5.41 -1.55
CA ARG A 65 -14.06 -6.29 -0.43
C ARG A 65 -12.81 -6.92 0.19
N ARG A 66 -12.95 -7.54 1.37
CA ARG A 66 -11.86 -8.28 2.04
C ARG A 66 -11.20 -9.28 1.07
N GLY A 67 -9.87 -9.25 0.97
CA GLY A 67 -9.07 -10.05 0.04
C GLY A 67 -8.85 -9.41 -1.35
N ALA A 68 -9.60 -8.37 -1.70
CA ALA A 68 -9.43 -7.57 -2.91
C ALA A 68 -9.52 -6.06 -2.63
N ALA A 69 -9.15 -5.65 -1.41
CA ALA A 69 -9.26 -4.28 -0.96
C ALA A 69 -8.11 -3.44 -1.52
N ILE A 70 -8.43 -2.26 -2.05
CA ILE A 70 -7.48 -1.40 -2.75
C ILE A 70 -7.62 0.05 -2.29
N LEU A 71 -6.50 0.75 -2.17
CA LEU A 71 -6.42 2.20 -2.00
C LEU A 71 -5.72 2.79 -3.23
N TYR A 72 -6.37 3.76 -3.87
CA TYR A 72 -5.79 4.50 -4.99
C TYR A 72 -5.14 5.78 -4.51
N ASN A 73 -3.89 6.02 -4.90
CA ASN A 73 -3.07 7.17 -4.52
C ASN A 73 -3.26 7.57 -3.04
N PRO A 74 -3.11 6.63 -2.08
CA PRO A 74 -3.28 6.97 -0.68
C PRO A 74 -2.17 7.92 -0.23
N ASP A 75 -2.49 8.74 0.78
CA ASP A 75 -1.45 9.33 1.61
C ASP A 75 -0.70 8.18 2.29
N TYR A 76 0.63 8.27 2.38
CA TYR A 76 1.43 7.27 3.08
C TYR A 76 2.49 7.95 3.95
N THR A 77 2.92 7.22 4.98
CA THR A 77 4.06 7.58 5.82
C THR A 77 4.82 6.31 6.12
N VAL A 78 6.12 6.32 5.82
CA VAL A 78 7.03 5.25 6.25
C VAL A 78 7.29 5.45 7.72
N THR A 79 6.90 4.47 8.54
CA THR A 79 7.15 4.48 9.97
C THR A 79 8.45 3.75 10.24
N PRO A 80 9.26 4.17 11.24
CA PRO A 80 10.36 3.36 11.71
C PRO A 80 9.84 1.94 11.98
N ARG A 81 10.59 0.93 11.53
CA ARG A 81 10.32 -0.43 11.95
C ARG A 81 10.36 -0.41 13.48
N GLY A 82 9.22 -0.73 14.11
CA GLY A 82 9.16 -0.84 15.57
C GLY A 82 10.32 -1.74 15.97
N LYS A 83 11.18 -1.22 16.84
CA LYS A 83 12.39 -1.86 17.33
C LYS A 83 12.19 -3.37 17.37
N ASP A 84 12.97 -4.09 16.59
CA ASP A 84 13.11 -5.53 16.81
C ASP A 84 13.72 -5.65 18.21
N ASP A 85 12.89 -5.89 19.22
CA ASP A 85 13.37 -6.38 20.52
C ASP A 85 13.80 -7.83 20.29
N GLY A 86 15.03 -8.00 19.83
CA GLY A 86 15.69 -9.27 19.55
C GLY A 86 17.06 -9.08 18.92
#